data_AF-A0A847N989-F1
#
_entry.id   AF-A0A847N989-F1
#
_cell.length_a   1.000
_cell.length_b   1.000
_cell.length_c   1.000
_cell.angle_alpha   90.00
_cell.angle_beta   90.00
_cell.angle_gamma   90.00
#
_symmetry.space_group_name_H-M   'P 1'
#
loop_
_entity.id
_entity.type
_entity.pdbx_description
1 polymer ?
#
loop_
_entity_poly.entity_id
_entity_poly.type
_entity_poly.pdbx_seq_one_letter_code
_entity_poly.pdbx_strand_id
1 'polypeptide(L)'
;MVELIFRIASEKNPKIEAHSRRVSLLCQRTDIAMGLTEAEICKLRVSGLLHDIGKIAIDNSILDKPERLKGKEWNEIKRHSYIGYRIPYQN
;
A
#
# COMPACT_ATOMS: atom_id res chain seq x y z
N MET A 1 15.85 1.03 -3.34
CA MET A 1 15.19 1.81 -2.26
C MET A 1 13.74 1.39 -2.06
N VAL A 2 12.86 1.52 -3.05
CA VAL A 2 11.42 1.13 -2.97
C VAL A 2 11.21 -0.30 -2.45
N GLU A 3 11.87 -1.31 -3.04
CA GLU A 3 11.72 -2.72 -2.60
C GLU A 3 12.19 -2.96 -1.17
N LEU A 4 13.20 -2.23 -0.69
CA LEU A 4 13.67 -2.35 0.69
C LEU A 4 12.64 -1.79 1.67
N ILE A 5 12.10 -0.61 1.38
CA ILE A 5 11.05 0.01 2.20
C ILE A 5 9.82 -0.91 2.24
N PHE A 6 9.42 -1.45 1.09
CA PHE A 6 8.30 -2.37 1.00
C PHE A 6 8.54 -3.66 1.77
N ARG A 7 9.74 -4.25 1.69
CA ARG A 7 10.10 -5.45 2.45
C ARG A 7 10.00 -5.22 3.96
N ILE A 8 10.61 -4.14 4.48
CA ILE A 8 10.55 -3.80 5.90
C ILE A 8 9.09 -3.59 6.35
N ALA A 9 8.29 -2.89 5.54
CA ALA A 9 6.88 -2.69 5.83
C ALA A 9 6.08 -4.01 5.85
N SER A 10 6.42 -4.93 4.94
CA SER A 10 5.77 -6.23 4.78
C SER A 10 6.08 -7.20 5.92
N GLU A 11 7.25 -7.10 6.56
CA GLU A 11 7.59 -7.92 7.75
C GLU A 11 6.60 -7.72 8.90
N LYS A 12 6.09 -6.48 9.05
CA LYS A 12 5.11 -6.15 10.09
C LYS A 12 3.70 -6.63 9.75
N ASN A 13 3.39 -6.81 8.47
CA ASN A 13 2.10 -7.32 8.01
C ASN A 13 2.26 -8.17 6.72
N PRO A 14 2.53 -9.48 6.86
CA PRO A 14 2.80 -10.37 5.72
C PRO A 14 1.64 -10.46 4.71
N LYS A 15 0.41 -10.20 5.15
CA LYS A 15 -0.78 -10.22 4.29
C LYS A 15 -0.74 -9.09 3.25
N ILE A 16 -0.07 -7.98 3.56
CA ILE A 16 0.09 -6.84 2.65
C ILE A 16 1.04 -7.20 1.50
N GLU A 17 2.04 -8.06 1.71
CA GLU A 17 3.05 -8.32 0.69
C GLU A 17 2.45 -8.92 -0.58
N ALA A 18 1.82 -10.09 -0.43
CA ALA A 18 1.27 -10.82 -1.55
C ALA A 18 0.16 -10.02 -2.26
N HIS A 19 -0.65 -9.28 -1.49
CA HIS A 19 -1.69 -8.41 -2.02
C HIS A 19 -1.10 -7.29 -2.87
N SER A 20 -0.18 -6.50 -2.32
CA SER A 20 0.43 -5.37 -3.02
C SER A 20 1.19 -5.78 -4.27
N ARG A 21 1.87 -6.94 -4.27
CA ARG A 21 2.51 -7.48 -5.48
C ARG A 21 1.50 -7.80 -6.58
N ARG A 22 0.34 -8.38 -6.24
CA ARG A 22 -0.74 -8.64 -7.21
C ARG A 22 -1.32 -7.33 -7.76
N VAL A 23 -1.56 -6.34 -6.90
CA VAL A 23 -2.06 -5.02 -7.33
C VAL A 23 -1.05 -4.33 -8.25
N SER A 24 0.22 -4.34 -7.89
CA SER A 24 1.32 -3.78 -8.71
C SER A 24 1.37 -4.39 -10.12
N LEU A 25 1.18 -5.71 -10.23
CA LEU A 25 1.11 -6.40 -11.52
C LEU A 25 -0.16 -6.06 -12.32
N LEU A 26 -1.30 -5.90 -11.64
CA LEU A 26 -2.55 -5.47 -12.28
C LEU A 26 -2.44 -4.05 -12.86
N CYS A 27 -1.83 -3.12 -12.12
CA CYS A 27 -1.51 -1.78 -12.63
C CYS A 27 -0.69 -1.90 -13.92
N GLN A 28 0.47 -2.57 -13.86
CA GLN A 28 1.35 -2.74 -15.02
C GLN A 28 0.61 -3.30 -16.26
N ARG A 29 -0.21 -4.34 -16.07
CA ARG A 29 -0.97 -4.95 -17.19
C ARG A 29 -2.02 -4.00 -17.77
N THR A 30 -2.69 -3.23 -16.92
CA THR A 30 -3.70 -2.25 -17.31
C THR A 30 -3.03 -1.11 -18.08
N ASP A 31 -1.90 -0.61 -17.58
CA ASP A 31 -1.15 0.50 -18.15
C ASP A 31 -0.58 0.16 -19.53
N ILE A 32 -0.08 -1.07 -19.71
CA ILE A 32 0.33 -1.60 -21.01
C ILE A 32 -0.85 -1.65 -21.98
N ALA A 33 -2.02 -2.15 -21.53
CA ALA A 33 -3.20 -2.21 -22.37
C ALA A 33 -3.74 -0.82 -22.76
N MET A 34 -3.46 0.20 -21.94
CA MET A 34 -3.79 1.60 -22.21
C MET A 34 -2.76 2.32 -23.11
N GLY A 35 -1.65 1.65 -23.48
CA GLY A 35 -0.62 2.24 -24.33
C GLY A 35 0.21 3.33 -23.65
N LEU A 36 0.34 3.28 -22.31
CA LEU A 36 1.15 4.22 -21.55
C LEU A 36 2.65 4.02 -21.79
N THR A 37 3.44 5.06 -21.53
CA THR A 37 4.90 5.00 -21.63
C THR A 37 5.51 4.12 -20.54
N GLU A 38 6.72 3.62 -20.74
CA GLU A 38 7.44 2.84 -19.74
C GLU A 38 7.61 3.58 -18.41
N ALA A 39 7.81 4.90 -18.46
CA ALA A 39 7.93 5.74 -17.29
C ALA A 39 6.63 5.79 -16.47
N GLU A 40 5.48 5.92 -17.15
CA GLU A 40 4.15 5.90 -16.53
C GLU A 40 3.82 4.52 -15.95
N ILE A 41 4.09 3.45 -16.70
CA ILE A 41 3.94 2.06 -16.25
C ILE A 41 4.76 1.82 -14.98
N CYS A 42 6.03 2.26 -14.97
CA CYS A 42 6.90 2.10 -13.81
C CYS A 42 6.35 2.85 -12.59
N LYS A 43 5.88 4.10 -12.79
CA LYS A 43 5.29 4.92 -11.74
C LYS A 43 4.06 4.25 -11.13
N LEU A 44 3.13 3.79 -11.95
CA LEU A 44 1.88 3.16 -11.51
C LEU A 44 2.12 1.79 -10.87
N ARG A 45 3.07 1.01 -11.39
CA ARG A 45 3.53 -0.25 -10.76
C ARG A 45 4.04 0.00 -9.33
N VAL A 46 4.85 1.04 -9.14
CA VAL A 46 5.36 1.42 -7.80
C VAL A 46 4.22 1.95 -6.91
N SER A 47 3.30 2.74 -7.46
CA SER A 47 2.12 3.20 -6.73
C SER A 47 1.27 2.03 -6.24
N GLY A 48 0.98 1.04 -7.09
CA GLY A 48 0.25 -0.17 -6.69
C GLY A 48 0.96 -0.98 -5.60
N LEU A 49 2.30 -1.07 -5.66
CA LEU A 49 3.10 -1.75 -4.65
C LEU A 49 3.03 -1.06 -3.27
N LEU A 50 3.06 0.27 -3.27
CA LEU A 50 3.14 1.07 -2.04
C LEU A 50 1.80 1.64 -1.57
N HIS A 51 0.69 1.47 -2.30
CA HIS A 51 -0.56 2.20 -2.04
C HIS A 51 -1.06 2.10 -0.59
N ASP A 52 -0.85 0.93 0.02
CA ASP A 52 -1.31 0.59 1.36
C ASP A 52 -0.20 0.62 2.43
N ILE A 53 0.99 1.13 2.10
CA ILE A 53 2.15 1.07 3.01
C ILE A 53 1.89 1.74 4.36
N GLY A 54 1.03 2.76 4.42
CA GLY A 54 0.70 3.44 5.69
C GLY A 54 -0.06 2.56 6.69
N LYS A 55 -0.54 1.37 6.30
CA LYS A 55 -1.16 0.41 7.22
C LYS A 55 -0.19 -0.07 8.30
N ILE A 56 1.13 0.04 8.10
CA ILE A 56 2.15 -0.30 9.12
C ILE A 56 2.00 0.48 10.44
N ALA A 57 1.31 1.62 10.40
CA ALA A 57 1.08 2.49 11.55
C ALA A 57 -0.28 2.25 12.23
N ILE A 58 -1.13 1.37 11.67
CA ILE A 58 -2.42 1.02 12.24
C ILE A 58 -2.23 -0.24 13.11
N ASP A 59 -2.90 -0.26 14.26
CA ASP A 59 -2.82 -1.38 15.20
C ASP A 59 -3.46 -2.65 14.62
N ASN A 60 -2.84 -3.81 14.84
CA ASN A 60 -3.34 -5.10 14.34
C ASN A 60 -4.69 -5.50 14.98
N SER A 61 -4.99 -5.05 16.21
CA SER A 61 -6.31 -5.24 16.83
C SER A 61 -7.44 -4.53 16.07
N ILE A 62 -7.11 -3.55 15.23
CA ILE A 62 -8.03 -2.87 14.32
C ILE A 62 -7.94 -3.46 12.92
N LEU A 63 -6.73 -3.70 12.38
CA LEU A 63 -6.55 -4.20 11.01
C LEU A 63 -7.04 -5.64 10.81
N ASP A 64 -6.80 -6.52 11.78
CA ASP A 64 -7.15 -7.95 11.72
C ASP A 64 -8.48 -8.25 12.43
N LYS A 65 -9.23 -7.22 12.83
CA LYS A 65 -10.49 -7.39 13.55
C LYS A 65 -11.51 -8.14 12.70
N PRO A 66 -12.06 -9.28 13.18
CA PRO A 66 -13.02 -10.07 12.41
C PRO A 66 -14.42 -9.43 12.42
N GLU A 67 -14.77 -8.65 13.46
CA GLU A 67 -16.04 -7.93 13.51
C GLU A 67 -16.00 -6.63 12.72
N ARG A 68 -17.20 -6.11 12.43
CA ARG A 68 -17.35 -4.80 11.80
C ARG A 68 -16.71 -3.70 12.66
N LEU A 69 -15.92 -2.87 11.99
CA LEU A 69 -15.30 -1.70 12.59
C LEU A 69 -16.33 -0.66 13.01
N LYS A 70 -16.12 -0.08 14.19
CA LYS A 70 -16.89 1.03 14.75
C LYS A 70 -16.31 2.36 14.27
N GLY A 71 -17.06 3.46 14.40
CA GLY A 71 -16.70 4.77 13.82
C GLY A 71 -15.26 5.23 14.11
N LYS A 72 -14.79 5.11 15.36
CA LYS A 72 -13.41 5.47 15.74
C LYS A 72 -12.37 4.56 15.08
N GLU A 73 -12.60 3.26 15.06
CA GLU A 73 -11.73 2.27 14.42
C GLU A 73 -11.64 2.53 12.91
N TRP A 74 -12.76 2.94 12.31
CA TRP A 74 -12.81 3.24 10.89
C TRP A 74 -12.08 4.53 10.53
N ASN A 75 -12.17 5.55 11.39
CA ASN A 75 -11.36 6.75 11.28
C ASN A 75 -9.87 6.44 11.41
N GLU A 76 -9.49 5.50 12.27
CA GLU A 76 -8.10 5.08 12.40
C GLU A 76 -7.59 4.43 11.12
N ILE A 77 -8.32 3.48 10.54
CA ILE A 77 -7.89 2.86 9.26
C ILE A 77 -7.75 3.91 8.15
N LYS A 78 -8.66 4.88 8.03
CA LYS A 78 -8.57 5.94 7.00
C LYS A 78 -7.27 6.74 7.04
N ARG A 79 -6.57 6.78 8.19
CA ARG A 79 -5.28 7.47 8.31
C ARG A 79 -4.17 6.82 7.49
N HIS A 80 -4.29 5.54 7.11
CA HIS A 80 -3.23 4.83 6.37
C HIS A 80 -2.83 5.57 5.08
N SER A 81 -3.79 6.17 4.36
CA SER A 81 -3.48 6.87 3.10
C SER A 81 -2.64 8.12 3.34
N TYR A 82 -2.98 8.90 4.38
CA TYR A 82 -2.20 10.09 4.77
C TYR A 82 -0.81 9.71 5.29
N ILE A 83 -0.71 8.65 6.09
CA ILE A 83 0.56 8.16 6.61
C ILE A 83 1.44 7.67 5.46
N GLY A 84 0.89 6.87 4.55
CA GLY A 84 1.59 6.36 3.37
C GLY A 84 2.10 7.49 2.48
N TYR A 85 1.28 8.53 2.26
CA TYR A 85 1.70 9.74 1.55
C TYR A 85 2.90 10.40 2.22
N ARG A 86 2.97 10.44 3.55
CA ARG A 86 4.04 11.14 4.29
C ARG A 86 5.36 10.37 4.40
N ILE A 87 5.37 9.05 4.23
CA ILE A 87 6.60 8.24 4.38
C ILE A 87 7.74 8.73 3.48
N PRO A 88 7.53 9.05 2.19
CA PRO A 88 8.60 9.54 1.32
C PRO A 88 9.08 10.97 1.61
N TYR A 89 8.38 11.75 2.45
CA TYR A 89 8.64 13.18 2.68
C TYR A 89 9.16 13.48 4.10
N GLN A 90 9.64 12.47 4.83
CA GLN A 90 10.28 12.69 6.13
C GLN A 90 11.76 13.05 5.88
N ASN A 91 12.03 14.35 5.87
CA ASN A 91 13.39 14.92 6.00
C ASN A 91 13.70 15.12 7.49
#